data_AF-A0A924GB83-F1
#
_entry.id   AF-A0A924GB83-F1
#
_cell.length_a   1.000
_cell.length_b   1.000
_cell.length_c   1.000
_cell.angle_alpha   90.00
_cell.angle_beta   90.00
_cell.angle_gamma   90.00
#
_symmetry.space_group_name_H-M   'P 1'
#
loop_
_entity.id
_entity.type
_entity.pdbx_description
1 polymer ?
#
loop_
_entity_poly.entity_id
_entity_poly.type
_entity_poly.pdbx_seq_one_letter_code
_entity_poly.pdbx_strand_id
1 'polypeptide(L)' 'MAFDIDKYTSTSKKVVWGDLDFDQFRTNPLPEATLRSIRYMADIEYHTVCYLRDLLV' A
#
# COMPACT_ATOMS: atom_id res chain seq x y z
N MET A 1 -11.52 0.25 -21.58
CA MET A 1 -10.46 1.23 -21.25
C MET A 1 -9.20 0.44 -20.98
N ALA A 2 -8.17 0.60 -21.81
CA ALA A 2 -6.86 -0.03 -21.55
C ALA A 2 -6.14 0.81 -20.48
N PHE A 3 -5.59 0.14 -19.47
CA PHE A 3 -4.76 0.78 -18.45
C PHE A 3 -3.46 1.29 -19.12
N ASP A 4 -3.16 2.58 -18.96
CA ASP A 4 -1.97 3.22 -19.52
C ASP A 4 -0.79 3.03 -18.55
N ILE A 5 -0.03 1.96 -18.81
CA ILE A 5 1.11 1.57 -17.98
C ILE A 5 2.27 2.57 -18.08
N ASP A 6 2.49 3.17 -19.26
CA ASP A 6 3.58 4.12 -19.48
C ASP A 6 3.38 5.38 -18.65
N LYS A 7 2.14 5.88 -18.61
CA LYS A 7 1.76 7.00 -17.76
C LYS A 7 1.91 6.66 -16.28
N TYR A 8 1.44 5.48 -15.84
CA TYR A 8 1.58 5.03 -14.46
C TYR A 8 3.06 5.00 -14.04
N THR A 9 3.91 4.31 -14.80
CA THR A 9 5.35 4.18 -14.51
C THR A 9 6.08 5.52 -14.52
N SER A 10 5.70 6.47 -15.38
CA SER A 10 6.30 7.82 -15.41
C SER A 10 6.04 8.63 -14.13
N THR A 11 4.91 8.37 -13.46
CA THR A 11 4.48 9.09 -12.26
C THR A 11 4.82 8.37 -10.96
N SER A 12 4.98 7.04 -11.02
CA SER A 12 5.32 6.20 -9.88
C SER A 12 6.81 6.28 -9.56
N LYS A 13 7.18 7.18 -8.65
CA LYS A 13 8.53 7.23 -8.09
C LYS A 13 8.62 6.38 -6.81
N LYS A 14 9.82 5.88 -6.54
CA LYS A 14 10.13 5.22 -5.26
C LYS A 14 9.84 6.19 -4.12
N VAL A 15 9.11 5.71 -3.11
CA VAL A 15 8.91 6.46 -1.86
C VAL A 15 10.27 6.63 -1.19
N VAL A 16 10.65 7.89 -0.97
CA VAL A 16 11.83 8.26 -0.19
C VAL A 16 11.42 8.26 1.28
N TRP A 17 12.31 7.81 2.16
CA TRP A 17 12.00 7.63 3.59
C TRP A 17 12.62 8.71 4.48
N GLY A 18 13.53 9.53 3.94
CA GLY A 18 14.29 10.52 4.72
C GLY A 18 13.48 11.74 5.14
N ASP A 19 12.33 11.96 4.51
CA ASP A 19 11.38 13.05 4.76
C ASP A 19 10.10 12.59 5.48
N LEU A 20 10.04 11.31 5.86
CA LEU A 20 8.91 10.75 6.61
C LEU A 20 9.16 10.91 8.12
N ASP A 21 8.24 11.60 8.78
CA ASP A 21 8.21 11.67 10.24
C ASP A 21 7.52 10.42 10.80
N PHE A 22 8.32 9.47 11.29
CA PHE A 22 7.84 8.24 11.92
C PHE A 22 7.33 8.46 13.36
N ASP A 23 7.66 9.59 13.98
CA ASP A 23 7.22 9.93 15.34
C ASP A 23 5.84 10.59 15.35
N GLN A 24 5.44 11.24 14.26
CA GLN A 24 4.13 11.89 14.11
C GLN A 24 2.94 10.97 14.44
N PHE A 25 3.04 9.67 14.13
CA PHE A 25 1.98 8.71 14.43
C PHE A 25 1.76 8.52 15.94
N ARG A 26 2.78 8.76 16.78
CA ARG A 26 2.69 8.66 18.24
C ARG A 26 1.85 9.78 18.84
N THR A 27 1.94 10.97 18.25
CA THR A 27 1.25 12.18 18.74
C THR A 27 -0.09 12.42 18.06
N ASN A 28 -0.24 11.99 16.81
CA ASN A 28 -1.45 12.14 16.02
C ASN A 28 -1.78 10.83 15.28
N PRO A 29 -2.32 9.82 15.98
CA PRO A 29 -2.70 8.56 15.37
C PRO A 29 -3.92 8.74 14.44
N LEU A 30 -4.03 7.86 13.44
CA LEU A 30 -5.24 7.78 12.63
C LEU A 30 -6.43 7.32 13.47
N PRO A 31 -7.66 7.72 13.10
CA PRO A 31 -8.86 7.21 13.75
C PRO A 31 -8.93 5.68 13.72
N GLU A 32 -9.47 5.08 14.78
CA GLU A 32 -9.54 3.62 14.94
C GLU A 32 -10.22 2.93 13.75
N ALA A 33 -11.32 3.49 13.24
CA ALA A 33 -12.02 2.95 12.08
C ALA A 33 -11.12 2.88 10.83
N THR A 34 -10.29 3.90 10.61
CA THR A 34 -9.33 3.94 9.50
C THR A 34 -8.25 2.87 9.67
N LEU A 35 -7.72 2.70 10.89
CA LEU A 35 -6.72 1.67 11.18
C LEU A 35 -7.27 0.25 10.94
N ARG A 36 -8.53 0.00 11.33
CA ARG A 36 -9.21 -1.28 11.06
C ARG A 36 -9.36 -1.56 9.57
N SER A 37 -9.72 -0.55 8.79
CA SER A 37 -9.83 -0.68 7.33
C SER A 37 -8.48 -0.95 6.66
N ILE A 38 -7.42 -0.23 7.06
CA ILE A 38 -6.07 -0.46 6.52
C ILE A 38 -5.61 -1.89 6.82
N ARG A 39 -5.82 -2.38 8.04
CA ARG A 39 -5.47 -3.76 8.42
C ARG A 39 -6.21 -4.78 7.56
N TYR A 40 -7.51 -4.60 7.36
CA TYR A 40 -8.31 -5.48 6.52
C TYR A 40 -7.82 -5.50 5.05
N MET A 41 -7.48 -4.33 4.50
CA MET A 41 -6.91 -4.23 3.14
C MET A 41 -5.56 -4.95 3.03
N ALA A 42 -4.68 -4.77 4.01
CA ALA A 42 -3.38 -5.45 4.04
C ALA A 42 -3.54 -6.98 4.14
N ASP A 43 -4.50 -7.46 4.95
CA ASP A 43 -4.81 -8.89 5.06
C ASP A 43 -5.30 -9.47 3.73
N ILE A 44 -6.12 -8.72 2.97
CA ILE A 44 -6.57 -9.13 1.62
C ILE A 44 -5.41 -9.13 0.63
N GLU A 45 -4.59 -8.09 0.62
CA GLU A 45 -3.45 -7.96 -0.30
C GLU A 45 -2.49 -9.13 -0.11
N TYR A 46 -2.17 -9.47 1.15
CA TYR A 46 -1.31 -10.61 1.47
C TYR A 46 -1.87 -11.92 0.90
N HIS A 47 -3.16 -12.21 1.13
CA HIS A 47 -3.80 -13.40 0.57
C HIS A 47 -3.81 -13.40 -0.96
N THR A 48 -4.04 -12.25 -1.57
CA THR A 48 -4.11 -12.11 -3.03
C THR A 48 -2.74 -12.30 -3.68
N VAL A 49 -1.67 -11.73 -3.11
CA VAL A 49 -0.29 -11.89 -3.58
C VAL A 49 0.19 -13.34 -3.42
N CYS A 50 -0.11 -13.98 -2.29
CA CYS A 50 0.19 -15.40 -2.09
C CYS A 50 -0.53 -16.28 -3.12
N TYR A 51 -1.83 -16.05 -3.33
CA TYR A 51 -2.60 -16.84 -4.29
C TYR A 51 -2.15 -16.64 -5.74
N LEU A 52 -1.85 -15.40 -6.14
CA LEU A 52 -1.30 -15.11 -7.47
C LEU A 52 0.09 -15.71 -7.66
N ARG A 53 0.93 -15.72 -6.62
CA ARG A 53 2.23 -16.38 -6.67
C ARG A 53 2.08 -17.87 -6.94
N ASP A 54 1.17 -18.54 -6.24
CA ASP A 54 0.94 -19.98 -6.38
C ASP A 54 0.32 -20.34 -7.74
N LEU A 55 -0.46 -19.44 -8.35
CA LEU A 55 -1.05 -19.63 -9.69
C LEU A 55 -0.07 -19.40 -10.85
N LEU A 56 1.04 -18.69 -10.62
CA LEU A 56 2.03 -18.35 -11.65
C LEU A 56 3.27 -19.28 -11.63
N VAL A 57 3.20 -20.39 -10.88
CA VAL A 57 4.21 -21.48 -10.86
C VAL A 57 3.90 -22.54 -11.92
#